data_AF-A0A4Q9ML96-F1
#
_entry.id   AF-A0A4Q9ML96-F1
#
_cell.length_a   1.000
_cell.length_b   1.000
_cell.length_c   1.000
_cell.angle_alpha   90.00
_cell.angle_beta   90.00
_cell.angle_gamma   90.00
#
_symmetry.space_group_name_H-M   'P 1'
#
loop_
_entity.id
_entity.type
_entity.pdbx_description
1 polymer ?
#
loop_
_entity_poly.entity_id
_entity_poly.type
_entity_poly.pdbx_seq_one_letter_code
_entity_poly.pdbx_strand_id
1 'polypeptide(L)'
;MAPVATKAQLQKQVEELTLQLGTLQTANGERNSHITALMEMQDRLTAQLHDAEARATAAQTEAAAAINATAAAAAAAAAAAGVPRVELVPKPKTYKFNIRREMRVTYEEFCTIRATIHTLVKSTQLSWREDFRRQDPAALALLFKSEWKEHPILRNYTNNWATAAIAKTYMQNMRKHARRRGYIPRYQPGNARNDQ
;
A
#
# COMPACT_ATOMS: atom_id res chain seq x y z
N MET A 1 -20.24 52.90 -65.77
CA MET A 1 -21.47 52.11 -66.01
C MET A 1 -21.09 50.64 -65.85
N ALA A 2 -21.65 49.94 -64.85
CA ALA A 2 -21.40 48.51 -64.70
C ALA A 2 -22.03 47.76 -65.89
N PRO A 3 -21.35 46.76 -66.48
CA PRO A 3 -21.90 46.00 -67.59
C PRO A 3 -23.18 45.28 -67.13
N VAL A 4 -24.29 45.54 -67.82
CA VAL A 4 -25.57 44.87 -67.56
C VAL A 4 -25.46 43.44 -68.08
N ALA A 5 -25.63 42.47 -67.18
CA ALA A 5 -25.59 41.06 -67.52
C ALA A 5 -26.63 40.73 -68.60
N THR A 6 -26.20 40.01 -69.63
CA THR A 6 -27.07 39.57 -70.72
C THR A 6 -28.01 38.46 -70.25
N LYS A 7 -29.20 38.35 -70.85
CA LYS A 7 -30.20 37.31 -70.54
C LYS A 7 -29.61 35.89 -70.51
N ALA A 8 -28.68 35.58 -71.43
CA ALA A 8 -28.01 34.29 -71.50
C ALA A 8 -27.07 34.04 -70.30
N GLN A 9 -26.39 35.07 -69.79
CA GLN A 9 -25.55 34.96 -68.59
C GLN A 9 -26.39 34.67 -67.34
N LEU A 10 -27.56 35.32 -67.22
CA LEU A 10 -28.50 35.07 -66.13
C LEU A 10 -29.09 33.66 -66.20
N GLN A 11 -29.44 33.16 -67.39
CA GLN A 11 -29.94 31.78 -67.55
C GLN A 11 -28.90 30.74 -67.14
N LYS A 12 -27.65 30.91 -67.57
CA LYS A 12 -26.55 30.02 -67.19
C LYS A 12 -26.30 30.02 -65.68
N GLN A 13 -26.40 31.20 -65.04
CA GLN A 13 -26.32 31.31 -63.57
C GLN A 13 -27.46 30.59 -62.86
N VAL A 14 -28.70 30.68 -63.37
CA VAL A 14 -29.85 29.98 -62.78
C VAL A 14 -29.66 28.47 -62.87
N GLU A 15 -29.22 27.94 -64.01
CA GLU A 15 -28.93 26.50 -64.18
C GLU A 15 -27.81 26.00 -63.27
N GLU A 16 -26.74 26.80 -63.10
CA GLU A 16 -25.65 26.47 -62.19
C GLU A 16 -26.11 26.47 -60.73
N LEU A 17 -26.93 27.45 -60.32
CA LEU A 17 -27.49 27.52 -58.98
C LEU A 17 -28.48 26.39 -58.69
N THR A 18 -29.32 25.98 -59.65
CA THR A 18 -30.20 24.81 -59.45
C THR A 18 -29.40 23.52 -59.33
N LEU A 19 -28.32 23.35 -60.09
CA LEU A 19 -27.42 22.21 -59.95
C LEU A 19 -26.76 22.19 -58.55
N GLN A 20 -26.24 23.33 -58.09
CA GLN A 20 -25.63 23.48 -56.77
C GLN A 20 -26.64 23.25 -55.63
N LEU A 21 -27.88 23.71 -55.79
CA LEU A 21 -28.92 23.50 -54.79
C LEU A 21 -29.30 22.01 -54.68
N GLY A 22 -29.33 21.31 -55.82
CA GLY A 22 -29.51 19.86 -55.86
C GLY A 22 -28.40 19.10 -55.13
N THR A 23 -27.13 19.45 -55.35
CA THR A 23 -25.99 18.79 -54.67
C THR A 23 -25.97 19.07 -53.16
N LEU A 24 -26.32 20.28 -52.73
CA LEU A 24 -26.43 20.63 -51.32
C LEU A 24 -27.58 19.89 -50.63
N GLN A 25 -28.69 19.66 -51.33
CA GLN A 25 -29.82 18.90 -50.81
C GLN A 25 -29.46 17.42 -50.58
N THR A 26 -28.75 16.78 -51.51
CA THR A 26 -28.25 15.41 -51.32
C THR A 26 -27.25 15.34 -50.16
N ALA A 27 -26.27 16.26 -50.11
CA ALA A 27 -25.30 16.31 -49.02
C ALA A 27 -25.96 16.52 -47.64
N ASN A 28 -27.01 17.34 -47.54
CA ASN A 28 -27.79 17.49 -46.31
C ASN A 28 -28.57 16.23 -45.95
N GLY A 29 -29.10 15.51 -46.92
CA GLY A 29 -29.75 14.22 -46.71
C GLY A 29 -28.79 13.18 -46.09
N GLU A 30 -27.58 13.07 -46.64
CA GLU A 30 -26.52 12.20 -46.13
C GLU A 30 -26.03 12.62 -44.74
N ARG A 31 -25.91 13.93 -44.49
CA ARG A 31 -25.53 14.43 -43.17
C ARG A 31 -26.59 14.11 -42.11
N ASN A 32 -27.87 14.26 -42.45
CA ASN A 32 -28.96 13.94 -41.54
C ASN A 32 -29.04 12.44 -41.23
N SER A 33 -28.83 11.57 -42.22
CA SER A 33 -28.78 10.12 -41.97
C SER A 33 -27.59 9.75 -41.08
N HIS A 34 -26.44 10.39 -41.27
CA HIS A 34 -25.27 10.18 -40.41
C HIS A 34 -25.50 10.64 -38.95
N ILE A 35 -26.17 11.78 -38.76
CA ILE A 35 -26.55 12.25 -37.42
C ILE A 35 -27.46 11.24 -36.72
N THR A 36 -28.46 10.70 -37.41
CA THR A 36 -29.34 9.67 -36.85
C THR A 36 -28.55 8.41 -36.46
N ALA A 37 -27.64 7.94 -37.31
CA ALA A 37 -26.80 6.79 -37.00
C ALA A 37 -25.89 7.02 -35.78
N LEU A 38 -25.35 8.23 -35.61
CA LEU A 38 -24.55 8.59 -34.45
C LEU A 38 -25.39 8.63 -33.16
N MET A 39 -26.62 9.12 -33.23
CA MET A 39 -27.54 9.13 -32.08
C MET A 39 -27.89 7.70 -31.66
N GLU A 40 -28.23 6.82 -32.60
CA GLU A 40 -28.48 5.39 -32.29
C GLU A 40 -27.26 4.69 -31.68
N MET A 41 -26.06 5.03 -32.15
CA MET A 41 -24.82 4.50 -31.59
C MET A 41 -24.59 5.00 -30.16
N GLN A 42 -24.88 6.28 -29.90
CA GLN A 42 -24.78 6.87 -28.57
C GLN A 42 -25.77 6.22 -27.58
N ASP A 43 -27.00 5.96 -28.00
CA ASP A 43 -28.00 5.28 -27.17
C ASP A 43 -27.56 3.85 -26.83
N ARG A 44 -26.99 3.12 -27.79
CA ARG A 44 -26.45 1.77 -27.54
C ARG A 44 -25.28 1.78 -26.56
N LEU A 45 -24.35 2.73 -26.71
CA LEU A 45 -23.23 2.88 -25.79
C LEU A 45 -23.70 3.22 -24.37
N THR A 46 -24.70 4.11 -24.25
CA THR A 46 -25.26 4.50 -22.95
C THR A 46 -25.95 3.32 -22.27
N ALA A 47 -26.70 2.50 -23.02
CA ALA A 47 -27.30 1.28 -22.49
C ALA A 47 -26.23 0.27 -22.02
N GLN A 48 -25.15 0.08 -22.79
CA GLN A 48 -24.06 -0.81 -22.40
C GLN A 48 -23.34 -0.35 -21.13
N LEU A 49 -23.17 0.96 -20.93
CA LEU A 49 -22.56 1.50 -19.72
C LEU A 49 -23.42 1.22 -18.48
N HIS A 50 -24.73 1.48 -18.54
CA HIS A 50 -25.63 1.18 -17.44
C HIS A 50 -25.65 -0.32 -17.09
N ASP A 51 -25.67 -1.20 -18.08
CA ASP A 51 -25.59 -2.66 -17.85
C ASP A 51 -24.26 -3.07 -17.20
N ALA A 52 -23.15 -2.46 -17.60
CA ALA A 52 -21.84 -2.73 -17.02
C ALA A 52 -21.74 -2.23 -15.57
N GLU A 53 -22.29 -1.06 -15.26
CA GLU A 53 -22.36 -0.51 -13.90
C GLU A 53 -23.23 -1.38 -12.98
N ALA A 54 -24.38 -1.86 -13.47
CA ALA A 54 -25.24 -2.79 -12.74
C ALA A 54 -24.51 -4.11 -12.42
N ARG A 55 -23.73 -4.66 -13.37
CA ARG A 55 -22.91 -5.86 -13.13
C ARG A 55 -21.77 -5.61 -12.16
N ALA A 56 -21.10 -4.47 -12.25
CA ALA A 56 -20.00 -4.12 -11.37
C ALA A 56 -20.48 -3.95 -9.92
N THR A 57 -21.62 -3.28 -9.72
CA THR A 57 -22.22 -3.10 -8.39
C THR A 57 -22.67 -4.43 -7.78
N ALA A 58 -23.30 -5.32 -8.57
CA ALA A 58 -23.66 -6.66 -8.12
C ALA A 58 -22.43 -7.51 -7.74
N ALA A 59 -21.37 -7.50 -8.56
CA ALA A 59 -20.14 -8.22 -8.23
C ALA A 59 -19.47 -7.68 -6.96
N GLN A 60 -19.56 -6.37 -6.72
CA GLN A 60 -18.96 -5.72 -5.56
C GLN A 60 -19.74 -6.03 -4.27
N THR A 61 -21.08 -6.13 -4.33
CA THR A 61 -21.89 -6.54 -3.18
C THR A 61 -21.69 -8.02 -2.84
N GLU A 62 -21.58 -8.90 -3.84
CA GLU A 62 -21.26 -10.32 -3.64
C GLU A 62 -19.87 -10.50 -3.02
N ALA A 63 -18.86 -9.79 -3.53
CA ALA A 63 -17.51 -9.82 -2.96
C ALA A 63 -17.49 -9.33 -1.51
N ALA A 64 -18.20 -8.25 -1.19
CA ALA A 64 -18.33 -7.75 0.18
C ALA A 64 -19.03 -8.76 1.10
N ALA A 65 -20.09 -9.43 0.63
CA ALA A 65 -20.78 -10.47 1.38
C ALA A 65 -19.87 -11.68 1.66
N ALA A 66 -19.06 -12.11 0.68
CA ALA A 66 -18.10 -13.20 0.84
C ALA A 66 -16.99 -12.86 1.86
N ILE A 67 -16.48 -11.63 1.84
CA ILE A 67 -15.49 -11.16 2.83
C ILE A 67 -16.10 -11.17 4.24
N ASN A 68 -17.33 -10.69 4.40
CA ASN A 68 -18.00 -10.69 5.70
C ASN A 68 -18.30 -12.10 6.21
N ALA A 69 -18.71 -13.03 5.33
CA ALA A 69 -18.96 -14.41 5.69
C ALA A 69 -17.67 -15.15 6.13
N THR A 70 -16.56 -14.93 5.43
CA THR A 70 -15.26 -15.52 5.80
C THR A 70 -14.73 -14.95 7.11
N ALA A 71 -14.90 -13.65 7.36
CA ALA A 71 -14.54 -13.02 8.64
C ALA A 71 -15.38 -13.57 9.81
N ALA A 72 -16.69 -13.75 9.62
CA ALA A 72 -17.58 -14.32 10.63
C ALA A 72 -17.24 -15.78 10.94
N ALA A 73 -16.94 -16.58 9.92
CA ALA A 73 -16.50 -17.97 10.11
C ALA A 73 -15.16 -18.07 10.85
N ALA A 74 -14.19 -17.20 10.54
CA ALA A 74 -12.91 -17.14 11.25
C ALA A 74 -13.07 -16.73 12.72
N ALA A 75 -13.96 -15.78 13.01
CA ALA A 75 -14.27 -15.37 14.39
C ALA A 75 -14.95 -16.49 15.19
N ALA A 76 -15.90 -17.22 14.58
CA ALA A 76 -16.55 -18.37 15.20
C ALA A 76 -15.56 -19.52 15.48
N ALA A 77 -14.66 -19.80 14.54
CA ALA A 77 -13.60 -20.80 14.73
C ALA A 77 -12.63 -20.39 15.86
N ALA A 78 -12.27 -19.12 15.96
CA ALA A 78 -11.42 -18.61 17.05
C ALA A 78 -12.12 -18.71 18.43
N ALA A 79 -13.43 -18.49 18.48
CA ALA A 79 -14.22 -18.65 19.71
C ALA A 79 -14.38 -20.12 20.12
N ALA A 80 -14.64 -21.02 19.16
CA ALA A 80 -14.78 -22.46 19.41
C ALA A 80 -13.44 -23.14 19.78
N ALA A 81 -12.32 -22.61 19.28
CA ALA A 81 -10.99 -23.14 19.58
C ALA A 81 -10.53 -22.87 21.02
N GLY A 82 -11.29 -22.12 21.84
CA GLY A 82 -10.96 -21.87 23.24
C GLY A 82 -9.53 -21.34 23.40
N VAL A 83 -9.08 -20.48 22.47
CA VAL A 83 -7.70 -19.96 22.49
C VAL A 83 -7.52 -19.30 23.85
N PRO A 84 -6.66 -19.84 24.74
CA PRO A 84 -6.47 -19.26 26.05
C PRO A 84 -6.09 -17.81 25.82
N ARG A 85 -6.88 -16.90 26.39
CA ARG A 85 -6.65 -15.46 26.28
C ARG A 85 -5.34 -15.18 26.99
N VAL A 86 -4.23 -15.24 26.25
CA VAL A 86 -2.92 -15.16 26.85
C VAL A 86 -2.78 -13.79 27.50
N GLU A 87 -2.67 -13.77 28.82
CA GLU A 87 -2.43 -12.54 29.55
C GLU A 87 -1.12 -11.93 29.05
N LEU A 88 -1.25 -10.81 28.35
CA LEU A 88 -0.09 -10.11 27.80
C LEU A 88 0.74 -9.54 28.95
N VAL A 89 2.00 -9.94 29.04
CA VAL A 89 2.95 -9.45 30.03
C VAL A 89 3.36 -8.03 29.66
N PRO A 90 2.95 -7.01 30.45
CA PRO A 90 3.23 -5.62 30.11
C PRO A 90 4.71 -5.30 30.29
N LYS A 91 5.18 -4.25 29.60
CA LYS A 91 6.53 -3.76 29.76
C LYS A 91 6.72 -3.19 31.18
N PRO A 92 7.83 -3.52 31.87
CA PRO A 92 8.15 -2.92 33.15
C PRO A 92 8.21 -1.38 33.06
N LYS A 93 7.67 -0.70 34.08
CA LYS A 93 7.67 0.78 34.14
C LYS A 93 9.06 1.35 34.44
N THR A 94 9.96 0.55 35.01
CA THR A 94 11.31 0.99 35.38
C THR A 94 12.21 1.12 34.16
N TYR A 95 13.10 2.12 34.16
CA TYR A 95 14.04 2.34 33.05
C TYR A 95 15.18 1.30 33.03
N LYS A 96 15.62 0.84 34.21
CA LYS A 96 16.66 -0.17 34.39
C LYS A 96 16.02 -1.41 34.99
N PHE A 97 15.85 -2.45 34.19
CA PHE A 97 15.34 -3.75 34.64
C PHE A 97 16.20 -4.88 34.08
N ASN A 98 16.17 -6.03 34.76
CA ASN A 98 16.81 -7.24 34.28
C ASN A 98 15.85 -7.96 33.33
N ILE A 99 16.15 -7.97 32.03
CA ILE A 99 15.26 -8.51 30.99
C ILE A 99 14.84 -9.95 31.32
N ARG A 100 15.77 -10.82 31.73
CA ARG A 100 15.48 -12.21 32.09
C ARG A 100 14.48 -12.32 33.25
N ARG A 101 14.71 -11.54 34.32
CA ARG A 101 13.84 -11.54 35.51
C ARG A 101 12.41 -11.12 35.15
N GLU A 102 12.27 -10.09 34.33
CA GLU A 102 10.97 -9.56 33.91
C GLU A 102 10.25 -10.48 32.92
N MET A 103 11.01 -11.20 32.08
CA MET A 103 10.47 -12.23 31.21
C MET A 103 9.98 -13.47 31.97
N ARG A 104 10.42 -13.67 33.23
CA ARG A 104 10.11 -14.85 34.06
C ARG A 104 10.51 -16.19 33.41
N VAL A 105 11.57 -16.18 32.61
CA VAL A 105 12.13 -17.37 31.94
C VAL A 105 13.35 -17.90 32.67
N THR A 106 13.67 -19.18 32.46
CA THR A 106 14.90 -19.78 32.99
C THR A 106 16.14 -19.16 32.34
N TYR A 107 17.31 -19.41 32.94
CA TYR A 107 18.57 -18.90 32.38
C TYR A 107 18.90 -19.49 31.01
N GLU A 108 18.63 -20.78 30.83
CA GLU A 108 18.93 -21.52 29.60
C GLU A 108 18.02 -21.04 28.46
N GLU A 109 16.71 -20.96 28.69
CA GLU A 109 15.75 -20.40 27.73
C GLU A 109 16.13 -18.98 27.32
N PHE A 110 16.48 -18.12 28.29
CA PHE A 110 16.91 -16.77 28.01
C PHE A 110 18.16 -16.73 27.12
N CYS A 111 19.14 -17.61 27.37
CA CYS A 111 20.35 -17.69 26.55
C CYS A 111 20.03 -18.12 25.12
N THR A 112 19.14 -19.11 24.94
CA THR A 112 18.70 -19.58 23.62
C THR A 112 17.95 -18.48 22.87
N ILE A 113 16.95 -17.86 23.49
CA ILE A 113 16.18 -16.74 22.92
C ILE A 113 17.13 -15.61 22.50
N ARG A 114 18.05 -15.24 23.40
CA ARG A 114 19.02 -14.17 23.13
C ARG A 114 19.92 -14.51 21.94
N ALA A 115 20.41 -15.75 21.85
CA ALA A 115 21.24 -16.19 20.73
C ALA A 115 20.47 -16.13 19.40
N THR A 116 19.23 -16.63 19.36
CA THR A 116 18.37 -16.54 18.18
C THR A 116 18.13 -15.09 17.76
N ILE A 117 17.77 -14.19 18.70
CA ILE A 117 17.55 -12.78 18.39
C ILE A 117 18.83 -12.13 17.83
N HIS A 118 20.01 -12.43 18.38
CA HIS A 118 21.27 -11.91 17.83
C HIS A 118 21.49 -12.37 16.37
N THR A 119 21.20 -13.64 16.07
CA THR A 119 21.29 -14.17 14.70
C THR A 119 20.28 -13.50 13.78
N LEU A 120 19.04 -13.31 14.24
CA LEU A 120 17.98 -12.66 13.47
C LEU A 120 18.27 -11.18 13.21
N VAL A 121 18.85 -10.45 14.18
CA VAL A 121 19.27 -9.05 13.97
C VAL A 121 20.32 -8.96 12.85
N LYS A 122 21.21 -9.96 12.74
CA LYS A 122 22.18 -10.02 11.63
C LYS A 122 21.52 -10.38 10.31
N SER A 123 20.60 -11.35 10.29
CA SER A 123 19.96 -11.81 9.04
C SER A 123 18.98 -10.79 8.46
N THR A 124 18.30 -10.02 9.32
CA THR A 124 17.37 -8.94 8.92
C THR A 124 18.07 -7.65 8.51
N GLN A 125 19.41 -7.63 8.48
CA GLN A 125 20.23 -6.49 8.06
C GLN A 125 19.96 -5.19 8.84
N LEU A 126 19.52 -5.28 10.10
CA LEU A 126 19.34 -4.11 10.95
C LEU A 126 20.67 -3.38 11.17
N SER A 127 20.67 -2.07 10.91
CA SER A 127 21.86 -1.23 11.02
C SER A 127 22.19 -0.96 12.48
N TRP A 128 23.19 -1.67 13.03
CA TRP A 128 23.70 -1.44 14.39
C TRP A 128 24.33 -0.05 14.60
N ARG A 129 24.60 0.68 13.52
CA ARG A 129 25.10 2.07 13.54
C ARG A 129 24.03 3.05 14.02
N GLU A 130 22.78 2.79 13.66
CA GLU A 130 21.64 3.66 13.97
C GLU A 130 20.94 3.28 15.27
N ASP A 131 20.25 4.24 15.89
CA ASP A 131 19.40 3.95 17.06
C ASP A 131 18.28 2.96 16.68
N PHE A 132 17.87 2.13 17.64
CA PHE A 132 16.82 1.12 17.45
C PHE A 132 15.49 1.77 16.99
N ARG A 133 15.23 3.02 17.40
CA ARG A 133 14.03 3.78 17.02
C ARG A 133 14.04 4.29 15.57
N ARG A 134 15.21 4.32 14.92
CA ARG A 134 15.38 4.84 13.55
C ARG A 134 15.54 3.72 12.52
N GLN A 135 15.45 2.46 12.95
CA GLN A 135 15.55 1.32 12.05
C GLN A 135 14.36 1.28 11.09
N ASP A 136 14.58 0.67 9.93
CA ASP A 136 13.52 0.41 8.96
C ASP A 136 12.37 -0.40 9.62
N PRO A 137 11.12 0.12 9.61
CA PRO A 137 9.98 -0.57 10.18
C PRO A 137 9.70 -1.92 9.51
N ALA A 138 10.02 -2.09 8.22
CA ALA A 138 9.82 -3.36 7.52
C ALA A 138 10.79 -4.44 8.03
N ALA A 139 12.08 -4.10 8.20
CA ALA A 139 13.06 -4.98 8.82
C ALA A 139 12.70 -5.35 10.28
N LEU A 140 12.22 -4.39 11.07
CA LEU A 140 11.73 -4.66 12.44
C LEU A 140 10.53 -5.62 12.44
N ALA A 141 9.57 -5.42 11.53
CA ALA A 141 8.42 -6.31 11.40
C ALA A 141 8.86 -7.74 11.02
N LEU A 142 9.86 -7.89 10.14
CA LEU A 142 10.42 -9.19 9.77
C LEU A 142 11.16 -9.86 10.95
N LEU A 143 11.89 -9.08 11.76
CA LEU A 143 12.52 -9.55 12.98
C LEU A 143 11.48 -10.17 13.93
N PHE A 144 10.40 -9.44 14.23
CA PHE A 144 9.36 -9.92 15.14
C PHE A 144 8.62 -11.15 14.59
N LYS A 145 8.27 -11.14 13.30
CA LYS A 145 7.61 -12.30 12.66
C LYS A 145 8.47 -13.55 12.68
N SER A 146 9.76 -13.41 12.41
CA SER A 146 10.71 -14.54 12.42
C SER A 146 10.90 -15.08 13.83
N GLU A 147 11.04 -14.19 14.79
CA GLU A 147 11.20 -14.54 16.20
C GLU A 147 9.98 -15.31 16.74
N TRP A 148 8.76 -14.90 16.39
CA TRP A 148 7.53 -15.61 16.79
C TRP A 148 7.38 -17.02 16.23
N LYS A 149 8.13 -17.37 15.18
CA LYS A 149 8.18 -18.74 14.64
C LYS A 149 9.13 -19.61 15.45
N GLU A 150 10.27 -19.05 15.84
CA GLU A 150 11.31 -19.74 16.61
C GLU A 150 10.95 -19.88 18.10
N HIS A 151 10.38 -18.82 18.70
CA HIS A 151 10.12 -18.73 20.15
C HIS A 151 8.68 -18.26 20.42
N PRO A 152 7.68 -19.16 20.35
CA PRO A 152 6.27 -18.79 20.51
C PRO A 152 5.94 -18.06 21.84
N ILE A 153 6.71 -18.32 22.91
CA ILE A 153 6.57 -17.64 24.22
C ILE A 153 6.65 -16.12 24.12
N LEU A 154 7.38 -15.59 23.14
CA LEU A 154 7.60 -14.16 22.99
C LEU A 154 6.37 -13.39 22.48
N ARG A 155 5.36 -14.10 21.95
CA ARG A 155 4.05 -13.53 21.61
C ARG A 155 3.29 -13.00 22.83
N ASN A 156 3.65 -13.46 24.01
CA ASN A 156 2.98 -13.14 25.25
C ASN A 156 3.39 -11.77 25.80
N TYR A 157 4.39 -11.09 25.23
CA TYR A 157 4.87 -9.80 25.71
C TYR A 157 4.27 -8.64 24.92
N THR A 158 3.65 -7.68 25.62
CA THR A 158 2.99 -6.53 24.98
C THR A 158 3.96 -5.74 24.09
N ASN A 159 3.54 -5.44 22.86
CA ASN A 159 4.34 -4.66 21.89
C ASN A 159 5.75 -5.22 21.65
N ASN A 160 5.94 -6.53 21.78
CA ASN A 160 7.23 -7.21 21.58
C ASN A 160 8.38 -6.59 22.42
N TRP A 161 8.07 -6.09 23.63
CA TRP A 161 9.05 -5.33 24.41
C TRP A 161 10.29 -6.16 24.75
N ALA A 162 10.13 -7.46 24.99
CA ALA A 162 11.20 -8.39 25.34
C ALA A 162 12.22 -8.49 24.20
N THR A 163 11.74 -8.81 22.99
CA THR A 163 12.55 -8.91 21.77
C THR A 163 13.25 -7.59 21.47
N ALA A 164 12.53 -6.46 21.55
CA ALA A 164 13.09 -5.14 21.34
C ALA A 164 14.19 -4.80 22.37
N ALA A 165 14.02 -5.16 23.64
CA ALA A 165 15.01 -4.90 24.69
C ALA A 165 16.30 -5.72 24.47
N ILE A 166 16.17 -6.99 24.08
CA ILE A 166 17.31 -7.86 23.77
C ILE A 166 18.07 -7.33 22.54
N ALA A 167 17.35 -7.08 21.44
CA ALA A 167 17.94 -6.57 20.19
C ALA A 167 18.64 -5.22 20.42
N LYS A 168 18.01 -4.30 21.18
CA LYS A 168 18.61 -3.02 21.55
C LYS A 168 19.91 -3.20 22.34
N THR A 169 19.93 -4.08 23.34
CA THR A 169 21.13 -4.35 24.14
C THR A 169 22.26 -4.89 23.26
N TYR A 170 21.94 -5.80 22.34
CA TYR A 170 22.89 -6.33 21.38
C TYR A 170 23.49 -5.23 20.48
N MET A 171 22.65 -4.40 19.86
CA MET A 171 23.11 -3.32 18.99
C MET A 171 23.93 -2.27 19.74
N GLN A 172 23.56 -1.95 20.99
CA GLN A 172 24.35 -1.05 21.84
C GLN A 172 25.75 -1.62 22.13
N ASN A 173 25.85 -2.92 22.43
CA ASN A 173 27.12 -3.60 22.66
C ASN A 173 27.97 -3.65 21.38
N MET A 174 27.36 -3.94 20.23
CA MET A 174 28.02 -3.90 18.93
C MET A 174 28.57 -2.49 18.64
N ARG A 175 27.79 -1.44 18.87
CA ARG A 175 28.23 -0.06 18.69
C ARG A 175 29.36 0.32 19.64
N LYS A 176 29.28 -0.10 20.91
CA LYS A 176 30.36 0.10 21.90
C LYS A 176 31.64 -0.61 21.46
N HIS A 177 31.54 -1.84 20.97
CA HIS A 177 32.66 -2.60 20.44
C HIS A 177 33.28 -1.91 19.22
N ALA A 178 32.44 -1.49 18.27
CA ALA A 178 32.87 -0.81 17.06
C ALA A 178 33.61 0.50 17.33
N ARG A 179 33.14 1.32 18.29
CA ARG A 179 33.85 2.52 18.75
C ARG A 179 35.20 2.20 19.39
N ARG A 180 35.29 1.10 20.15
CA ARG A 180 36.55 0.66 20.75
C ARG A 180 37.56 0.22 19.69
N ARG A 181 37.08 -0.42 18.61
CA ARG A 181 37.88 -0.86 17.46
C ARG A 181 38.18 0.24 16.44
N GLY A 182 37.57 1.41 16.55
CA GLY A 182 37.76 2.53 15.61
C GLY A 182 36.90 2.47 14.34
N TYR A 183 35.94 1.55 14.22
CA TYR A 183 35.04 1.48 13.06
C TYR A 183 34.00 2.60 13.01
N ILE A 184 33.73 3.24 14.16
CA ILE A 184 32.88 4.44 14.27
C ILE A 184 33.72 5.52 14.95
N PRO A 185 33.72 6.76 14.43
CA PRO A 185 34.35 7.89 15.09
C PRO A 185 33.89 8.01 16.54
N ARG A 186 34.82 8.30 17.46
CA ARG A 186 34.43 8.68 18.82
C ARG A 186 33.67 10.00 18.72
N TYR A 187 32.56 10.12 19.43
CA TYR A 187 31.86 11.39 19.57
C TYR A 187 32.84 12.41 20.16
N GLN A 188 33.23 13.39 19.36
CA GLN A 188 34.00 14.55 19.80
C GLN A 188 32.99 15.65 20.11
N PRO A 189 32.83 16.07 21.39
CA PRO A 189 31.80 17.02 21.80
C PRO A 189 31.91 18.45 21.22
N GLY A 190 32.76 18.69 20.21
CA GLY A 190 32.93 19.99 19.53
C GLY A 190 32.56 20.04 18.04
N ASN A 191 32.25 18.91 17.38
CA ASN A 191 32.09 18.87 15.92
C ASN A 191 30.64 18.94 15.40
N ALA A 192 29.64 19.13 16.26
CA ALA A 192 28.23 19.05 15.90
C ALA A 192 27.67 20.30 15.17
N ARG A 193 28.52 21.24 14.70
CA ARG A 193 28.07 22.51 14.08
C ARG A 193 28.16 22.57 12.55
N ASN A 194 28.75 21.59 11.86
CA ASN A 194 29.07 21.74 10.44
C ASN A 194 28.32 20.82 9.46
N ASP A 195 27.34 20.04 9.91
CA ASP A 195 26.54 19.17 9.03
C ASP A 195 25.05 19.62 9.01
N GLN A 196 24.80 20.86 8.56
CA GLN A 196 23.49 21.32 8.08
C GLN A 196 23.62 21.76 6.62
#